data_AF-A0A1I6EJ28-F1
#
_entry.id   AF-A0A1I6EJ28-F1
#
_cell.length_a   1.000
_cell.length_b   1.000
_cell.length_c   1.000
_cell.angle_alpha   90.00
_cell.angle_beta   90.00
_cell.angle_gamma   90.00
#
_symmetry.space_group_name_H-M   'P 1'
#
loop_
_entity.id
_entity.type
_entity.pdbx_description
1 polymer ?
#
loop_
_entity_poly.entity_id
_entity_poly.type
_entity_poly.pdbx_seq_one_letter_code
_entity_poly.pdbx_strand_id
1 'polypeptide(L)'
;MLALLLVCGASGVPVRSEVIRWLPVWQAVPTLSSSVPDQSVRTTVDLAAGGTSVRVRLSNLMGIKPVRVEQVVVTADGETRQLTFGRSRSVTIRARDDVYSDAVQLKVTKTLDISTYAPAGTPCQARAHRTITSTREQICLVSAVEVAGFTAPGAVVMFGDSITEGFSENTWPSLVETDYAVLNAGINGNGVVLGNAPMVTRVHRDVLYSKEVRKVVLLGGINDIQNGVSAENVIAGIRTVQLRCRNAGVEFHIGTITPWRGWYTWTEEKEQQRQKVNAWIRATFPAAIDFDEAVRDPADPLRLRPEFDSGDHLHPNGNAFGAMARLVRV
;
A
#
# COMPACT_ATOMS: atom_id res chain seq x y z
N MET A 1 -75.90 -12.34 -9.37
CA MET A 1 -75.05 -11.73 -10.41
C MET A 1 -73.81 -11.22 -9.69
N LEU A 2 -72.69 -11.94 -9.83
CA LEU A 2 -71.46 -11.78 -9.04
C LEU A 2 -70.63 -10.59 -9.59
N ALA A 3 -70.22 -9.67 -8.73
CA ALA A 3 -69.36 -8.54 -9.11
C ALA A 3 -67.88 -8.95 -9.05
N LEU A 4 -67.19 -8.79 -10.18
CA LEU A 4 -65.76 -9.08 -10.34
C LEU A 4 -64.95 -7.79 -10.07
N LEU A 5 -64.14 -7.79 -9.00
CA LEU A 5 -63.16 -6.74 -8.73
C LEU A 5 -61.83 -7.13 -9.40
N LEU A 6 -61.43 -6.40 -10.44
CA LEU A 6 -60.07 -6.45 -10.98
C LEU A 6 -59.14 -5.67 -10.04
N VAL A 7 -58.16 -6.35 -9.46
CA VAL A 7 -57.00 -5.73 -8.81
C VAL A 7 -55.85 -5.77 -9.80
N CYS A 8 -55.47 -4.61 -10.34
CA CYS A 8 -54.22 -4.43 -11.08
C CYS A 8 -53.04 -4.55 -10.10
N GLY A 9 -52.34 -5.67 -10.13
CA GLY A 9 -51.04 -5.81 -9.48
C GLY A 9 -49.97 -5.13 -10.33
N ALA A 10 -49.54 -3.93 -9.94
CA ALA A 10 -48.31 -3.33 -10.44
C ALA A 10 -47.11 -4.08 -9.81
N SER A 11 -46.59 -5.06 -10.53
CA SER A 11 -45.33 -5.74 -10.17
C SER A 11 -44.14 -4.82 -10.50
N GLY A 12 -43.85 -3.88 -9.61
CA GLY A 12 -42.57 -3.18 -9.60
C GLY A 12 -41.47 -4.15 -9.17
N VAL A 13 -40.59 -4.51 -10.10
CA VAL A 13 -39.33 -5.20 -9.76
C VAL A 13 -38.56 -4.27 -8.81
N PRO A 14 -38.16 -4.71 -7.60
CA PRO A 14 -37.34 -3.87 -6.75
C PRO A 14 -36.02 -3.63 -7.48
N VAL A 15 -35.77 -2.38 -7.85
CA VAL A 15 -34.46 -1.93 -8.31
C VAL A 15 -33.50 -2.25 -7.17
N ARG A 16 -32.70 -3.30 -7.32
CA ARG A 16 -31.57 -3.55 -6.41
C ARG A 16 -30.73 -2.28 -6.48
N SER A 17 -30.63 -1.57 -5.36
CA SER A 17 -29.65 -0.50 -5.22
C SER A 17 -28.30 -1.09 -5.58
N GLU A 18 -27.67 -0.61 -6.66
CA GLU A 18 -26.31 -1.02 -6.97
C GLU A 18 -25.44 -0.75 -5.73
N VAL A 19 -24.77 -1.80 -5.26
CA VAL A 19 -23.84 -1.67 -4.15
C VAL A 19 -22.71 -0.78 -4.61
N ILE A 20 -22.57 0.40 -3.99
CA ILE A 20 -21.48 1.33 -4.30
C ILE A 20 -20.15 0.60 -4.04
N ARG A 21 -19.35 0.45 -5.10
CA ARG A 21 -17.99 -0.10 -5.02
C ARG A 21 -17.01 1.02 -4.69
N TRP A 22 -16.00 0.68 -3.90
CA TRP A 22 -14.96 1.61 -3.45
C TRP A 22 -13.59 1.05 -3.79
N LEU A 23 -12.89 1.72 -4.69
CA LEU A 23 -11.54 1.39 -5.09
C LEU A 23 -10.54 2.17 -4.22
N PRO A 24 -9.62 1.51 -3.52
CA PRO A 24 -8.50 2.20 -2.93
C PRO A 24 -7.55 2.69 -4.01
N VAL A 25 -7.22 3.97 -3.94
CA VAL A 25 -6.41 4.68 -4.95
C VAL A 25 -5.17 5.34 -4.36
N TRP A 26 -5.05 5.32 -3.03
CA TRP A 26 -3.86 5.72 -2.32
C TRP A 26 -3.90 5.10 -0.91
N GLN A 27 -2.73 4.76 -0.35
CA GLN A 27 -2.62 4.29 1.03
C GLN A 27 -1.32 4.71 1.69
N ALA A 28 -1.33 4.71 3.02
CA ALA A 28 -0.18 4.85 3.88
C ALA A 28 -0.12 3.69 4.86
N VAL A 29 1.09 3.22 5.16
CA VAL A 29 1.30 2.12 6.10
C VAL A 29 1.23 2.64 7.54
N PRO A 30 0.49 1.98 8.45
CA PRO A 30 0.42 2.41 9.84
C PRO A 30 1.78 2.36 10.54
N THR A 31 2.14 3.42 11.27
CA THR A 31 3.38 3.54 12.06
C THR A 31 3.11 4.32 13.35
N LEU A 32 4.08 4.35 14.27
CA LEU A 32 4.14 5.37 15.32
C LEU A 32 5.29 6.32 15.03
N SER A 33 5.03 7.61 15.14
CA SER A 33 6.07 8.62 15.09
C SER A 33 5.81 9.76 16.06
N SER A 34 6.74 10.73 16.12
CA SER A 34 6.64 11.88 17.01
C SER A 34 5.34 12.66 16.78
N SER A 35 4.75 13.13 17.88
CA SER A 35 3.54 13.95 17.85
C SER A 35 3.80 15.30 17.23
N VAL A 36 2.76 15.84 16.58
CA VAL A 36 2.79 17.22 16.08
C VAL A 36 2.23 18.19 17.13
N PRO A 37 2.71 19.45 17.18
CA PRO A 37 2.03 20.51 17.92
C PRO A 37 0.62 20.77 17.35
N ASP A 38 -0.25 21.49 18.07
CA ASP A 38 -1.63 21.87 17.66
C ASP A 38 -1.65 22.38 16.23
N GLN A 39 -2.04 21.56 15.24
CA GLN A 39 -1.90 21.96 13.85
C GLN A 39 -2.91 21.31 12.89
N SER A 40 -3.27 22.11 11.89
CA SER A 40 -3.73 21.62 10.61
C SER A 40 -2.57 20.96 9.88
N VAL A 41 -2.67 19.66 9.61
CA VAL A 41 -1.74 18.93 8.74
C VAL A 41 -2.35 18.88 7.36
N ARG A 42 -1.66 19.48 6.38
CA ARG A 42 -2.02 19.38 4.97
C ARG A 42 -1.09 18.40 4.26
N THR A 43 -1.69 17.48 3.53
CA THR A 43 -0.99 16.49 2.71
C THR A 43 -1.65 16.46 1.35
N THR A 44 -0.87 16.64 0.30
CA THR A 44 -1.32 16.36 -1.07
C THR A 44 -0.92 14.92 -1.39
N VAL A 45 -1.88 14.11 -1.80
CA VAL A 45 -1.64 12.72 -2.21
C VAL A 45 -1.79 12.58 -3.71
N ASP A 46 -0.91 11.78 -4.34
CA ASP A 46 -1.04 11.38 -5.74
C ASP A 46 -1.91 10.13 -5.81
N LEU A 47 -3.06 10.25 -6.46
CA LEU A 47 -4.05 9.19 -6.62
C LEU A 47 -3.70 8.32 -7.82
N ALA A 48 -3.72 7.01 -7.62
CA ALA A 48 -3.47 6.05 -8.68
C ALA A 48 -4.65 5.87 -9.65
N ALA A 49 -5.85 6.32 -9.29
CA ALA A 49 -7.00 6.41 -10.19
C ALA A 49 -8.00 7.49 -9.74
N GLY A 50 -8.78 7.99 -10.70
CA GLY A 50 -9.84 8.96 -10.47
C GLY A 50 -11.21 8.35 -10.16
N GLY A 51 -12.14 9.19 -9.75
CA GLY A 51 -13.54 8.82 -9.49
C GLY A 51 -14.43 10.05 -9.27
N THR A 52 -15.70 9.81 -8.94
CA THR A 52 -16.73 10.86 -8.79
C THR A 52 -17.10 11.16 -7.34
N SER A 53 -16.71 10.27 -6.42
CA SER A 53 -16.93 10.43 -4.99
C SER A 53 -15.72 9.93 -4.23
N VAL A 54 -15.44 10.52 -3.08
CA VAL A 54 -14.27 10.24 -2.24
C VAL A 54 -14.69 9.88 -0.84
N ARG A 55 -13.96 8.94 -0.21
CA ARG A 55 -13.91 8.77 1.24
C ARG A 55 -12.47 8.60 1.70
N VAL A 56 -12.19 9.02 2.93
CA VAL A 56 -10.86 8.95 3.54
C VAL A 56 -10.89 8.05 4.75
N ARG A 57 -9.90 7.17 4.89
CA ARG A 57 -9.68 6.40 6.12
C ARG A 57 -8.72 7.15 7.02
N LEU A 58 -9.12 7.33 8.27
CA LEU A 58 -8.26 7.76 9.35
C LEU A 58 -7.86 6.56 10.22
N SER A 59 -6.62 6.54 10.68
CA SER A 59 -6.05 5.43 11.45
C SER A 59 -5.50 5.84 12.80
N ASN A 60 -5.81 5.00 13.79
CA ASN A 60 -5.16 4.95 15.09
C ASN A 60 -4.77 3.50 15.44
N LEU A 61 -4.48 2.68 14.42
CA LEU A 61 -4.17 1.26 14.57
C LEU A 61 -2.94 0.99 15.44
N MET A 62 -1.96 1.90 15.38
CA MET A 62 -0.74 1.76 16.18
C MET A 62 -0.85 2.43 17.55
N GLY A 63 -1.82 3.33 17.74
CA GLY A 63 -2.04 4.06 18.97
C GLY A 63 -2.64 3.22 20.10
N ILE A 64 -2.27 3.58 21.32
CA ILE A 64 -2.72 2.94 22.57
C ILE A 64 -3.73 3.79 23.36
N LYS A 65 -4.05 5.00 22.86
CA LYS A 65 -5.05 5.90 23.42
C LYS A 65 -5.97 6.39 22.29
N PRO A 66 -7.24 6.75 22.59
CA PRO A 66 -8.10 7.38 21.60
C PRO A 66 -7.51 8.68 21.06
N VAL A 67 -7.73 8.95 19.78
CA VAL A 67 -7.31 10.19 19.10
C VAL A 67 -8.53 10.91 18.56
N ARG A 68 -8.61 12.23 18.80
CA ARG A 68 -9.67 13.08 18.28
C ARG A 68 -9.21 13.80 17.02
N VAL A 69 -10.06 13.80 16.00
CA VAL A 69 -9.92 14.64 14.81
C VAL A 69 -11.11 15.57 14.77
N GLU A 70 -10.85 16.86 14.75
CA GLU A 70 -11.88 17.88 14.87
C GLU A 70 -12.46 18.26 13.50
N GLN A 71 -11.64 18.20 12.47
CA GLN A 71 -12.04 18.52 11.11
C GLN A 71 -11.18 17.80 10.08
N VAL A 72 -11.80 17.33 9.00
CA VAL A 72 -11.09 16.90 7.78
C VAL A 72 -11.69 17.57 6.55
N VAL A 73 -10.87 18.24 5.76
CA VAL A 73 -11.27 18.89 4.50
C VAL A 73 -10.50 18.25 3.37
N VAL A 74 -11.18 18.01 2.25
CA VAL A 74 -10.56 17.58 1.01
C VAL A 74 -10.79 18.59 -0.10
N THR A 75 -9.78 18.80 -0.93
CA THR A 75 -9.83 19.71 -2.07
C THR A 75 -9.26 19.04 -3.31
N ALA A 76 -10.00 19.12 -4.42
CA ALA A 76 -9.56 18.66 -5.73
C ALA A 76 -10.12 19.58 -6.81
N ASP A 77 -9.31 19.94 -7.81
CA ASP A 77 -9.70 20.80 -8.95
C ASP A 77 -10.41 22.12 -8.53
N GLY A 78 -9.99 22.71 -7.40
CA GLY A 78 -10.57 23.94 -6.84
C GLY A 78 -11.88 23.75 -6.06
N GLU A 79 -12.45 22.55 -6.07
CA GLU A 79 -13.63 22.20 -5.28
C GLU A 79 -13.23 21.68 -3.91
N THR A 80 -13.86 22.21 -2.86
CA THR A 80 -13.59 21.84 -1.48
C THR A 80 -14.81 21.18 -0.83
N ARG A 81 -14.56 20.12 -0.06
CA ARG A 81 -15.58 19.40 0.71
C ARG A 81 -15.12 19.18 2.15
N GLN A 82 -16.01 19.49 3.09
CA GLN A 82 -15.87 19.09 4.48
C GLN A 82 -16.29 17.62 4.60
N LEU A 83 -15.41 16.77 5.11
CA LEU A 83 -15.77 15.39 5.44
C LEU A 83 -16.52 15.32 6.77
N THR A 84 -17.40 14.32 6.88
CA THR A 84 -18.08 13.95 8.13
C THR A 84 -17.83 12.48 8.45
N PHE A 85 -18.12 12.08 9.69
CA PHE A 85 -17.99 10.73 10.21
C PHE A 85 -19.28 10.41 10.95
N GLY A 86 -20.17 9.62 10.34
CA GLY A 86 -21.50 9.41 10.89
C GLY A 86 -22.28 10.73 11.02
N ARG A 87 -22.16 11.62 10.03
CA ARG A 87 -22.74 12.97 9.96
C ARG A 87 -22.17 14.00 10.96
N SER A 88 -21.18 13.63 11.77
CA SER A 88 -20.43 14.57 12.62
C SER A 88 -19.19 15.09 11.90
N ARG A 89 -18.85 16.38 12.09
CA ARG A 89 -17.60 16.96 11.53
C ARG A 89 -16.33 16.47 12.24
N SER A 90 -16.48 15.98 13.47
CA SER A 90 -15.40 15.47 14.30
C SER A 90 -15.59 13.99 14.62
N VAL A 91 -14.49 13.28 14.89
CA VAL A 91 -14.49 11.87 15.24
C VAL A 91 -13.42 11.58 16.29
N THR A 92 -13.74 10.66 17.21
CA THR A 92 -12.76 10.04 18.10
C THR A 92 -12.51 8.61 17.64
N ILE A 93 -11.28 8.35 17.21
CA ILE A 93 -10.83 7.03 16.78
C ILE A 93 -10.32 6.29 18.02
N ARG A 94 -10.84 5.10 18.29
CA ARG A 94 -10.38 4.29 19.44
C ARG A 94 -8.93 3.86 19.25
N ALA A 95 -8.28 3.47 20.33
CA ALA A 95 -6.99 2.79 20.24
C ALA A 95 -7.14 1.52 19.41
N ARG A 96 -6.18 1.24 18.53
CA ARG A 96 -6.18 0.04 17.66
C ARG A 96 -7.33 -0.01 16.66
N ASP A 97 -7.84 1.15 16.22
CA ASP A 97 -9.01 1.24 15.35
C ASP A 97 -8.77 2.16 14.14
N ASP A 98 -9.62 2.00 13.12
CA ASP A 98 -9.69 2.82 11.91
C ASP A 98 -11.12 3.34 11.72
N VAL A 99 -11.28 4.47 11.04
CA VAL A 99 -12.61 4.98 10.65
C VAL A 99 -12.58 5.57 9.25
N TYR A 100 -13.57 5.22 8.44
CA TYR A 100 -13.82 5.89 7.17
C TYR A 100 -14.74 7.10 7.37
N SER A 101 -14.47 8.18 6.64
CA SER A 101 -15.43 9.26 6.50
C SER A 101 -16.71 8.78 5.80
N ASP A 102 -17.79 9.52 6.00
CA ASP A 102 -18.90 9.50 5.06
C ASP A 102 -18.39 9.89 3.67
N ALA A 103 -19.03 9.34 2.63
CA ALA A 103 -18.70 9.65 1.26
C ALA A 103 -19.13 11.07 0.89
N VAL A 104 -18.28 11.79 0.15
CA VAL A 104 -18.62 13.07 -0.46
C VAL A 104 -18.56 12.96 -1.97
N GLN A 105 -19.49 13.62 -2.67
CA GLN A 105 -19.40 13.78 -4.11
C GLN A 105 -18.35 14.86 -4.39
N LEU A 106 -17.26 14.42 -5.01
CA LEU A 106 -16.09 15.22 -5.37
C LEU A 106 -15.38 14.47 -6.48
N LYS A 107 -15.32 15.06 -7.67
CA LYS A 107 -14.58 14.47 -8.79
C LYS A 107 -13.09 14.62 -8.52
N VAL A 108 -12.35 13.53 -8.66
CA VAL A 108 -10.89 13.50 -8.51
C VAL A 108 -10.24 12.78 -9.67
N THR A 109 -9.05 13.20 -10.06
CA THR A 109 -8.31 12.61 -11.19
C THR A 109 -6.92 12.15 -10.77
N LYS A 110 -6.06 13.07 -10.35
CA LYS A 110 -4.64 12.78 -10.06
C LYS A 110 -4.21 13.16 -8.65
N THR A 111 -4.72 14.24 -8.09
CA THR A 111 -4.29 14.72 -6.78
C THR A 111 -5.48 15.00 -5.89
N LEU A 112 -5.26 14.85 -4.59
CA LEU A 112 -6.21 15.23 -3.55
C LEU A 112 -5.45 15.92 -2.42
N ASP A 113 -5.82 17.16 -2.12
CA ASP A 113 -5.36 17.85 -0.93
C ASP A 113 -6.22 17.43 0.24
N ILE A 114 -5.59 16.96 1.32
CA ILE A 114 -6.25 16.54 2.54
C ILE A 114 -5.72 17.38 3.68
N SER A 115 -6.61 18.10 4.37
CA SER A 115 -6.28 18.90 5.54
C SER A 115 -6.99 18.33 6.76
N THR A 116 -6.23 17.86 7.75
CA THR A 116 -6.75 17.37 9.04
C THR A 116 -6.43 18.35 10.14
N TYR A 117 -7.40 18.68 10.99
CA TYR A 117 -7.21 19.45 12.22
C TYR A 117 -7.43 18.54 13.43
N ALA A 118 -6.45 18.46 14.32
CA ALA A 118 -6.46 17.63 15.53
C ALA A 118 -5.79 18.36 16.70
N PRO A 119 -6.12 18.02 17.96
CA PRO A 119 -5.49 18.62 19.14
C PRO A 119 -3.98 18.36 19.21
N ALA A 120 -3.25 19.23 19.90
CA ALA A 120 -1.82 19.13 20.17
C ALA A 120 -1.48 17.79 20.80
N GLY A 121 -0.31 17.28 20.43
CA GLY A 121 0.18 16.01 20.95
C GLY A 121 -0.47 14.82 20.27
N THR A 122 -1.33 15.01 19.26
CA THR A 122 -1.83 13.92 18.42
C THR A 122 -0.64 13.26 17.71
N PRO A 123 -0.38 11.96 17.95
CA PRO A 123 0.71 11.24 17.32
C PRO A 123 0.40 11.01 15.84
N CYS A 124 1.43 11.07 14.98
CA CYS A 124 1.27 10.69 13.59
C CYS A 124 1.29 9.15 13.47
N GLN A 125 0.28 8.60 12.81
CA GLN A 125 -0.08 7.18 12.84
C GLN A 125 0.14 6.46 11.50
N ALA A 126 0.57 7.17 10.46
CA ALA A 126 0.78 6.61 9.14
C ALA A 126 2.03 7.20 8.47
N ARG A 127 2.68 6.39 7.62
CA ARG A 127 3.83 6.79 6.82
C ARG A 127 3.52 6.54 5.36
N ALA A 128 3.84 7.52 4.52
CA ALA A 128 3.69 7.41 3.07
C ALA A 128 4.89 8.10 2.42
N HIS A 129 6.01 7.40 2.39
CA HIS A 129 7.23 7.94 1.82
C HIS A 129 7.06 8.07 0.30
N ARG A 130 7.35 9.25 -0.27
CA ARG A 130 7.38 9.55 -1.72
C ARG A 130 6.06 9.32 -2.49
N THR A 131 4.96 9.01 -1.81
CA THR A 131 3.60 8.96 -2.38
C THR A 131 2.74 10.15 -1.96
N ILE A 132 3.39 11.18 -1.39
CA ILE A 132 2.78 12.45 -1.00
C ILE A 132 3.69 13.61 -1.37
N THR A 133 3.05 14.73 -1.68
CA THR A 133 3.71 16.04 -1.74
C THR A 133 3.49 16.73 -0.39
N SER A 134 4.38 16.47 0.56
CA SER A 134 4.42 17.12 1.88
C SER A 134 5.87 17.31 2.33
N THR A 135 6.13 18.36 3.11
CA THR A 135 7.44 18.55 3.77
C THR A 135 7.69 17.54 4.88
N ARG A 136 6.68 16.72 5.22
CA ARG A 136 6.77 15.64 6.22
C ARG A 136 6.61 14.29 5.53
N GLU A 137 7.43 13.31 5.90
CA GLU A 137 7.31 11.92 5.40
C GLU A 137 6.18 11.12 6.08
N GLN A 138 5.61 11.69 7.13
CA GLN A 138 4.59 11.08 7.98
C GLN A 138 3.29 11.83 7.83
N ILE A 139 2.20 11.07 7.83
CA ILE A 139 0.85 11.58 7.73
C ILE A 139 0.17 11.28 9.04
N CYS A 140 -0.44 12.30 9.62
CA CYS A 140 -0.75 12.19 11.03
C CYS A 140 -1.87 11.21 11.31
N LEU A 141 -2.90 11.13 10.46
CA LEU A 141 -3.96 10.14 10.66
C LEU A 141 -4.51 9.53 9.36
N VAL A 142 -4.26 10.13 8.19
CA VAL A 142 -4.81 9.61 6.94
C VAL A 142 -4.05 8.37 6.49
N SER A 143 -4.75 7.25 6.35
CA SER A 143 -4.17 5.94 5.99
C SER A 143 -4.66 5.38 4.66
N ALA A 144 -5.77 5.86 4.11
CA ALA A 144 -6.22 5.51 2.77
C ALA A 144 -7.15 6.55 2.16
N VAL A 145 -7.16 6.61 0.83
CA VAL A 145 -8.18 7.29 0.03
C VAL A 145 -8.84 6.26 -0.87
N GLU A 146 -10.16 6.27 -0.88
CA GLU A 146 -10.95 5.43 -1.78
C GLU A 146 -11.92 6.26 -2.59
N VAL A 147 -12.17 5.83 -3.82
CA VAL A 147 -13.09 6.48 -4.74
C VAL A 147 -14.18 5.54 -5.22
N ALA A 148 -15.35 6.11 -5.49
CA ALA A 148 -16.43 5.45 -6.23
C ALA A 148 -16.56 6.06 -7.64
N GLY A 149 -17.25 5.37 -8.55
CA GLY A 149 -17.39 5.81 -9.94
C GLY A 149 -16.07 5.73 -10.73
N PHE A 150 -15.18 4.82 -10.35
CA PHE A 150 -13.90 4.58 -11.00
C PHE A 150 -14.06 3.72 -12.26
N THR A 151 -13.10 3.84 -13.18
CA THR A 151 -13.02 3.01 -14.40
C THR A 151 -11.92 1.95 -14.35
N ALA A 152 -10.97 2.08 -13.41
CA ALA A 152 -9.89 1.10 -13.24
C ALA A 152 -10.46 -0.30 -12.90
N PRO A 153 -9.85 -1.39 -13.40
CA PRO A 153 -10.32 -2.76 -13.15
C PRO A 153 -10.18 -3.20 -11.69
N GLY A 154 -9.35 -2.52 -10.90
CA GLY A 154 -9.11 -2.78 -9.49
C GLY A 154 -7.82 -2.11 -9.02
N ALA A 155 -7.32 -2.54 -7.87
CA ALA A 155 -6.03 -2.12 -7.33
C ALA A 155 -5.00 -3.26 -7.36
N VAL A 156 -3.73 -2.89 -7.52
CA VAL A 156 -2.56 -3.73 -7.33
C VAL A 156 -1.73 -3.18 -6.18
N VAL A 157 -1.38 -4.04 -5.22
CA VAL A 157 -0.55 -3.63 -4.07
C VAL A 157 0.89 -4.07 -4.30
N MET A 158 1.82 -3.12 -4.26
CA MET A 158 3.26 -3.38 -4.21
C MET A 158 3.64 -3.56 -2.75
N PHE A 159 3.83 -4.81 -2.34
CA PHE A 159 3.96 -5.23 -0.95
C PHE A 159 5.40 -5.60 -0.65
N GLY A 160 6.07 -4.82 0.20
CA GLY A 160 7.49 -5.06 0.43
C GLY A 160 8.13 -4.27 1.56
N ASP A 161 9.45 -4.19 1.51
CA ASP A 161 10.29 -3.58 2.55
C ASP A 161 10.77 -2.16 2.16
N SER A 162 11.96 -1.74 2.59
CA SER A 162 12.56 -0.44 2.28
C SER A 162 12.78 -0.21 0.78
N ILE A 163 13.03 -1.28 0.01
CA ILE A 163 13.22 -1.19 -1.45
C ILE A 163 11.88 -0.84 -2.12
N THR A 164 10.78 -1.38 -1.60
CA THR A 164 9.42 -1.05 -2.07
C THR A 164 8.92 0.27 -1.50
N GLU A 165 9.33 0.65 -0.28
CA GLU A 165 9.00 1.96 0.29
C GLU A 165 9.63 3.10 -0.52
N GLY A 166 10.80 2.87 -1.13
CA GLY A 166 11.58 3.87 -1.85
C GLY A 166 12.49 4.67 -0.93
N PHE A 167 13.28 3.99 -0.08
CA PHE A 167 14.13 4.63 0.94
C PHE A 167 15.16 5.62 0.38
N SER A 168 15.81 5.28 -0.73
CA SER A 168 16.92 6.04 -1.34
C SER A 168 16.44 7.21 -2.20
N GLU A 169 15.40 7.02 -3.02
CA GLU A 169 14.91 8.00 -4.00
C GLU A 169 13.37 7.91 -4.19
N ASN A 170 12.85 8.12 -5.42
CA ASN A 170 11.48 7.77 -5.79
C ASN A 170 11.27 6.26 -5.68
N THR A 171 10.04 5.78 -5.83
CA THR A 171 9.69 4.38 -5.54
C THR A 171 9.30 3.63 -6.81
N TRP A 172 9.80 2.41 -7.04
CA TRP A 172 9.46 1.65 -8.26
C TRP A 172 7.94 1.42 -8.47
N PRO A 173 7.09 1.27 -7.43
CA PRO A 173 5.64 1.24 -7.58
C PRO A 173 5.07 2.42 -8.37
N SER A 174 5.57 3.65 -8.19
CA SER A 174 5.02 4.82 -8.88
C SER A 174 5.43 4.91 -10.36
N LEU A 175 6.36 4.05 -10.79
CA LEU A 175 6.85 3.97 -12.16
C LEU A 175 6.21 2.81 -12.96
N VAL A 176 5.35 1.99 -12.33
CA VAL A 176 4.69 0.87 -12.99
C VAL A 176 3.57 1.37 -13.90
N GLU A 177 3.65 1.04 -15.18
CA GLU A 177 2.60 1.33 -16.16
C GLU A 177 1.55 0.22 -16.17
N THR A 178 0.32 0.56 -15.76
CA THR A 178 -0.82 -0.36 -15.69
C THR A 178 -2.14 0.43 -15.65
N ASP A 179 -3.25 -0.23 -16.01
CA ASP A 179 -4.61 0.31 -15.84
C ASP A 179 -5.15 0.16 -14.41
N TYR A 180 -4.49 -0.64 -13.57
CA TYR A 180 -4.85 -0.83 -12.15
C TYR A 180 -4.40 0.35 -11.28
N ALA A 181 -5.13 0.63 -10.21
CA ALA A 181 -4.66 1.55 -9.18
C ALA A 181 -3.48 0.93 -8.40
N VAL A 182 -2.27 1.48 -8.57
CA VAL A 182 -1.07 1.02 -7.86
C VAL A 182 -1.01 1.59 -6.45
N LEU A 183 -0.87 0.71 -5.46
CA LEU A 183 -0.77 1.06 -4.04
C LEU A 183 0.58 0.62 -3.48
N ASN A 184 1.30 1.52 -2.82
CA ASN A 184 2.57 1.20 -2.17
C ASN A 184 2.32 0.72 -0.72
N ALA A 185 2.78 -0.48 -0.39
CA ALA A 185 2.77 -1.04 0.96
C ALA A 185 4.19 -1.43 1.43
N GLY A 186 5.19 -0.65 1.04
CA GLY A 186 6.57 -0.76 1.53
C GLY A 186 6.71 -0.33 2.98
N ILE A 187 7.48 -1.08 3.79
CA ILE A 187 7.84 -0.70 5.16
C ILE A 187 9.33 -0.91 5.37
N ASN A 188 10.07 0.15 5.71
CA ASN A 188 11.50 0.03 6.00
C ASN A 188 11.82 -1.04 7.07
N GLY A 189 12.86 -1.83 6.81
CA GLY A 189 13.35 -2.87 7.73
C GLY A 189 12.41 -4.06 7.90
N ASN A 190 11.28 -4.10 7.17
CA ASN A 190 10.34 -5.19 7.28
C ASN A 190 10.84 -6.45 6.59
N GLY A 191 10.60 -7.61 7.21
CA GLY A 191 10.83 -8.91 6.61
C GLY A 191 9.53 -9.63 6.26
N VAL A 192 9.66 -10.73 5.54
CA VAL A 192 8.56 -11.66 5.29
C VAL A 192 8.02 -12.21 6.60
N VAL A 193 8.91 -12.68 7.47
CA VAL A 193 8.61 -13.28 8.77
C VAL A 193 9.18 -12.50 9.97
N LEU A 194 10.03 -11.50 9.71
CA LEU A 194 10.70 -10.70 10.73
C LEU A 194 10.25 -9.22 10.75
N GLY A 195 10.43 -8.57 11.90
CA GLY A 195 10.16 -7.14 12.14
C GLY A 195 8.91 -6.88 12.98
N ASN A 196 8.62 -5.60 13.26
CA ASN A 196 7.48 -5.20 14.10
C ASN A 196 6.11 -5.49 13.47
N ALA A 197 6.05 -5.61 12.14
CA ALA A 197 4.86 -5.98 11.40
C ALA A 197 5.24 -6.87 10.20
N PRO A 198 5.66 -8.13 10.40
CA PRO A 198 6.09 -9.01 9.30
C PRO A 198 5.05 -9.09 8.18
N MET A 199 5.48 -9.29 6.94
CA MET A 199 4.54 -9.36 5.81
C MET A 199 3.49 -10.47 6.00
N VAL A 200 3.87 -11.59 6.60
CA VAL A 200 2.93 -12.66 6.98
C VAL A 200 1.84 -12.20 7.95
N THR A 201 2.05 -11.18 8.78
CA THR A 201 1.00 -10.68 9.68
C THR A 201 0.20 -9.55 9.04
N ARG A 202 0.87 -8.59 8.41
CA ARG A 202 0.22 -7.39 7.87
C ARG A 202 -0.46 -7.55 6.52
N VAL A 203 -0.31 -8.68 5.83
CA VAL A 203 -0.98 -8.93 4.52
C VAL A 203 -2.49 -8.68 4.58
N HIS A 204 -3.16 -9.04 5.68
CA HIS A 204 -4.60 -8.76 5.82
C HIS A 204 -4.91 -7.27 5.88
N ARG A 205 -4.08 -6.51 6.60
CA ARG A 205 -4.26 -5.09 6.84
C ARG A 205 -3.90 -4.24 5.62
N ASP A 206 -2.82 -4.60 4.92
CA ASP A 206 -2.21 -3.75 3.88
C ASP A 206 -2.51 -4.22 2.45
N VAL A 207 -3.04 -5.44 2.29
CA VAL A 207 -3.38 -6.01 0.97
C VAL A 207 -4.84 -6.44 0.93
N LEU A 208 -5.30 -7.25 1.89
CA LEU A 208 -6.60 -7.93 1.81
C LEU A 208 -7.75 -7.13 2.44
N TYR A 209 -7.55 -5.84 2.74
CA TYR A 209 -8.54 -5.00 3.41
C TYR A 209 -9.69 -4.56 2.50
N SER A 210 -9.51 -4.66 1.17
CA SER A 210 -10.53 -4.31 0.18
C SER A 210 -10.75 -5.42 -0.83
N LYS A 211 -12.02 -5.62 -1.20
CA LYS A 211 -12.40 -6.53 -2.29
C LYS A 211 -11.99 -6.03 -3.66
N GLU A 212 -11.56 -4.78 -3.79
CA GLU A 212 -11.08 -4.21 -5.05
C GLU A 212 -9.57 -4.37 -5.25
N VAL A 213 -8.83 -4.85 -4.25
CA VAL A 213 -7.46 -5.33 -4.47
C VAL A 213 -7.55 -6.63 -5.23
N ARG A 214 -7.02 -6.64 -6.46
CA ARG A 214 -7.07 -7.78 -7.38
C ARG A 214 -5.73 -8.49 -7.47
N LYS A 215 -4.64 -7.74 -7.30
CA LYS A 215 -3.28 -8.24 -7.48
C LYS A 215 -2.37 -7.77 -6.35
N VAL A 216 -1.34 -8.56 -6.07
CA VAL A 216 -0.24 -8.17 -5.19
C VAL A 216 1.08 -8.55 -5.84
N VAL A 217 2.08 -7.66 -5.74
CA VAL A 217 3.47 -7.95 -6.08
C VAL A 217 4.28 -7.94 -4.80
N LEU A 218 4.76 -9.12 -4.37
CA LEU A 218 5.60 -9.26 -3.19
C LEU A 218 7.08 -9.06 -3.55
N LEU A 219 7.76 -8.15 -2.86
CA LEU A 219 9.22 -8.05 -2.83
C LEU A 219 9.68 -7.99 -1.36
N GLY A 220 10.26 -9.08 -0.86
CA GLY A 220 10.72 -9.16 0.51
C GLY A 220 11.58 -10.39 0.78
N GLY A 221 12.29 -10.37 1.90
CA GLY A 221 13.18 -11.44 2.33
C GLY A 221 14.60 -10.95 2.61
N ILE A 222 14.99 -9.78 2.09
CA ILE A 222 16.34 -9.25 2.27
C ILE A 222 16.63 -8.95 3.74
N ASN A 223 15.68 -8.35 4.47
CA ASN A 223 15.84 -8.07 5.89
C ASN A 223 15.83 -9.34 6.75
N ASP A 224 15.03 -10.34 6.38
CA ASP A 224 15.03 -11.65 7.06
C ASP A 224 16.42 -12.28 6.98
N ILE A 225 17.00 -12.35 5.78
CA ILE A 225 18.32 -12.97 5.55
C ILE A 225 19.45 -12.14 6.19
N GLN A 226 19.38 -10.81 6.11
CA GLN A 226 20.33 -9.94 6.81
C GLN A 226 20.34 -10.20 8.33
N ASN A 227 19.21 -10.59 8.90
CA ASN A 227 19.04 -10.94 10.32
C ASN A 227 19.17 -12.45 10.60
N GLY A 228 19.68 -13.25 9.66
CA GLY A 228 20.01 -14.66 9.87
C GLY A 228 18.83 -15.63 9.76
N VAL A 229 17.68 -15.20 9.24
CA VAL A 229 16.58 -16.12 8.92
C VAL A 229 16.99 -17.01 7.75
N SER A 230 16.79 -18.32 7.90
CA SER A 230 17.11 -19.28 6.85
C SER A 230 16.19 -19.14 5.63
N ALA A 231 16.69 -19.56 4.47
CA ALA A 231 15.91 -19.58 3.23
C ALA A 231 14.59 -20.35 3.40
N GLU A 232 14.59 -21.46 4.13
CA GLU A 232 13.41 -22.29 4.36
C GLU A 232 12.31 -21.52 5.11
N ASN A 233 12.68 -20.72 6.10
CA ASN A 233 11.74 -19.90 6.86
C ASN A 233 11.19 -18.73 6.03
N VAL A 234 12.05 -18.09 5.21
CA VAL A 234 11.60 -17.05 4.27
C VAL A 234 10.61 -17.65 3.25
N ILE A 235 10.94 -18.82 2.67
CA ILE A 235 10.08 -19.55 1.72
C ILE A 235 8.75 -19.93 2.37
N ALA A 236 8.76 -20.43 3.60
CA ALA A 236 7.53 -20.76 4.33
C ALA A 236 6.66 -19.51 4.57
N GLY A 237 7.28 -18.37 4.87
CA GLY A 237 6.60 -17.09 4.97
C GLY A 237 5.97 -16.64 3.66
N ILE A 238 6.72 -16.72 2.55
CA ILE A 238 6.22 -16.40 1.20
C ILE A 238 5.01 -17.27 0.86
N ARG A 239 5.09 -18.59 1.09
CA ARG A 239 3.96 -19.52 0.90
C ARG A 239 2.74 -19.13 1.73
N THR A 240 2.95 -18.65 2.95
CA THR A 240 1.86 -18.19 3.83
C THR A 240 1.18 -16.95 3.26
N VAL A 241 1.95 -15.97 2.76
CA VAL A 241 1.40 -14.77 2.11
C VAL A 241 0.63 -15.17 0.85
N GLN A 242 1.23 -15.98 -0.03
CA GLN A 242 0.60 -16.49 -1.24
C GLN A 242 -0.73 -17.19 -0.95
N LEU A 243 -0.76 -18.09 0.04
CA LEU A 243 -1.98 -18.82 0.41
C LEU A 243 -3.09 -17.87 0.86
N ARG A 244 -2.76 -16.84 1.65
CA ARG A 244 -3.74 -15.85 2.12
C ARG A 244 -4.30 -15.01 0.97
N CYS A 245 -3.44 -14.59 0.04
CA CYS A 245 -3.88 -13.89 -1.17
C CYS A 245 -4.79 -14.77 -2.02
N ARG A 246 -4.40 -16.03 -2.27
CA ARG A 246 -5.21 -16.98 -3.03
C ARG A 246 -6.58 -17.22 -2.38
N ASN A 247 -6.63 -17.40 -1.06
CA ASN A 247 -7.88 -17.58 -0.32
C ASN A 247 -8.81 -16.36 -0.38
N ALA A 248 -8.24 -15.17 -0.56
CA ALA A 248 -8.97 -13.92 -0.74
C ALA A 248 -9.31 -13.61 -2.21
N GLY A 249 -8.90 -14.45 -3.17
CA GLY A 249 -9.08 -14.21 -4.60
C GLY A 249 -8.17 -13.11 -5.17
N VAL A 250 -7.04 -12.84 -4.53
CA VAL A 250 -6.02 -11.89 -4.97
C VAL A 250 -4.92 -12.63 -5.72
N GLU A 251 -4.65 -12.22 -6.96
CA GLU A 251 -3.57 -12.76 -7.79
C GLU A 251 -2.20 -12.40 -7.19
N PHE A 252 -1.34 -13.40 -7.03
CA PHE A 252 -0.07 -13.26 -6.34
C PHE A 252 1.09 -13.29 -7.34
N HIS A 253 1.84 -12.20 -7.40
CA HIS A 253 3.11 -12.07 -8.11
C HIS A 253 4.24 -11.92 -7.11
N ILE A 254 5.45 -12.32 -7.49
CA ILE A 254 6.63 -12.28 -6.62
C ILE A 254 7.86 -11.83 -7.39
N GLY A 255 8.64 -10.95 -6.77
CA GLY A 255 9.95 -10.54 -7.22
C GLY A 255 11.08 -11.33 -6.58
N THR A 256 12.16 -11.58 -7.32
CA THR A 256 13.41 -12.09 -6.74
C THR A 256 14.05 -11.05 -5.82
N ILE A 257 14.78 -11.50 -4.80
CA ILE A 257 15.50 -10.65 -3.84
C ILE A 257 16.76 -10.08 -4.51
N THR A 258 16.93 -8.76 -4.50
CA THR A 258 18.07 -8.06 -5.12
C THR A 258 19.40 -8.39 -4.42
N PRO A 259 20.56 -8.27 -5.12
CA PRO A 259 21.87 -8.44 -4.53
C PRO A 259 22.19 -7.30 -3.53
N TRP A 260 23.05 -7.56 -2.53
CA TRP A 260 23.50 -6.55 -1.57
C TRP A 260 24.98 -6.64 -1.14
N ARG A 261 25.85 -7.29 -1.94
CA ARG A 261 27.29 -7.33 -1.63
C ARG A 261 27.85 -5.91 -1.58
N GLY A 262 28.55 -5.60 -0.48
CA GLY A 262 29.11 -4.29 -0.18
C GLY A 262 28.48 -3.65 1.06
N TRP A 263 27.25 -4.04 1.40
CA TRP A 263 26.60 -3.58 2.63
C TRP A 263 27.08 -4.36 3.86
N TYR A 264 27.17 -3.69 5.01
CA TYR A 264 27.89 -4.17 6.20
C TYR A 264 27.37 -5.49 6.80
N THR A 265 26.14 -5.89 6.51
CA THR A 265 25.57 -7.16 7.00
C THR A 265 25.79 -8.34 6.04
N TRP A 266 26.35 -8.09 4.85
CA TRP A 266 26.57 -9.10 3.83
C TRP A 266 27.65 -10.10 4.24
N THR A 267 27.39 -11.39 4.02
CA THR A 267 28.37 -12.48 4.15
C THR A 267 28.09 -13.51 3.06
N GLU A 268 29.08 -14.35 2.74
CA GLU A 268 28.88 -15.46 1.80
C GLU A 268 27.76 -16.41 2.26
N GLU A 269 27.69 -16.70 3.56
CA GLU A 269 26.64 -17.55 4.14
C GLU A 269 25.24 -16.98 3.89
N LYS A 270 25.04 -15.68 4.10
CA LYS A 270 23.75 -15.03 3.86
C LYS A 270 23.43 -14.93 2.37
N GLU A 271 24.43 -14.71 1.52
CA GLU A 271 24.25 -14.76 0.08
C GLU A 271 23.80 -16.14 -0.39
N GLN A 272 24.32 -17.23 0.18
CA GLN A 272 23.83 -18.58 -0.10
C GLN A 272 22.35 -18.74 0.24
N GLN A 273 21.87 -18.13 1.34
CA GLN A 273 20.44 -18.12 1.67
C GLN A 273 19.62 -17.34 0.62
N ARG A 274 20.09 -16.16 0.19
CA ARG A 274 19.44 -15.38 -0.87
C ARG A 274 19.32 -16.17 -2.17
N GLN A 275 20.41 -16.82 -2.60
CA GLN A 275 20.43 -17.65 -3.79
C GLN A 275 19.47 -18.82 -3.70
N LYS A 276 19.37 -19.49 -2.54
CA LYS A 276 18.38 -20.55 -2.30
C LYS A 276 16.95 -20.05 -2.46
N VAL A 277 16.61 -18.89 -1.88
CA VAL A 277 15.27 -18.29 -2.02
C VAL A 277 15.00 -17.93 -3.48
N ASN A 278 15.93 -17.25 -4.17
CA ASN A 278 15.74 -16.84 -5.57
C ASN A 278 15.65 -18.03 -6.53
N ALA A 279 16.47 -19.06 -6.35
CA ALA A 279 16.39 -20.30 -7.12
C ALA A 279 15.02 -20.97 -6.94
N TRP A 280 14.52 -21.03 -5.69
CA TRP A 280 13.18 -21.53 -5.42
C TRP A 280 12.08 -20.69 -6.07
N ILE A 281 12.18 -19.35 -6.01
CA ILE A 281 11.22 -18.43 -6.66
C ILE A 281 11.16 -18.72 -8.16
N ARG A 282 12.31 -18.74 -8.85
CA ARG A 282 12.39 -18.98 -10.30
C ARG A 282 11.85 -20.36 -10.70
N ALA A 283 12.12 -21.37 -9.89
CA ALA A 283 11.62 -22.73 -10.15
C ALA A 283 10.12 -22.89 -9.88
N THR A 284 9.57 -22.15 -8.91
CA THR A 284 8.18 -22.31 -8.46
C THR A 284 7.20 -21.40 -9.20
N PHE A 285 7.65 -20.23 -9.64
CA PHE A 285 6.83 -19.20 -10.26
C PHE A 285 7.37 -18.89 -11.67
N PRO A 286 6.83 -19.52 -12.73
CA PRO A 286 7.28 -19.28 -14.11
C PRO A 286 7.19 -17.82 -14.56
N ALA A 287 6.29 -17.04 -13.94
CA ALA A 287 6.11 -15.61 -14.18
C ALA A 287 6.69 -14.74 -13.04
N ALA A 288 7.70 -15.24 -12.32
CA ALA A 288 8.43 -14.43 -11.33
C ALA A 288 9.04 -13.18 -11.99
N ILE A 289 9.04 -12.07 -11.26
CA ILE A 289 9.63 -10.82 -11.69
C ILE A 289 11.10 -10.83 -11.26
N ASP A 290 12.03 -10.99 -12.19
CA ASP A 290 13.45 -11.16 -11.84
C ASP A 290 14.16 -9.82 -11.56
N PHE A 291 13.84 -9.20 -10.42
CA PHE A 291 14.50 -7.98 -9.98
C PHE A 291 16.01 -8.17 -9.74
N ASP A 292 16.44 -9.32 -9.22
CA ASP A 292 17.87 -9.69 -9.09
C ASP A 292 18.60 -9.57 -10.42
N GLU A 293 18.10 -10.21 -11.47
CA GLU A 293 18.70 -10.12 -12.80
C GLU A 293 18.67 -8.69 -13.35
N ALA A 294 17.57 -7.96 -13.11
CA ALA A 294 17.41 -6.59 -13.60
C ALA A 294 18.48 -5.64 -13.07
N VAL A 295 18.90 -5.81 -11.81
CA VAL A 295 19.75 -4.82 -11.12
C VAL A 295 21.19 -5.27 -10.84
N ARG A 296 21.48 -6.58 -10.93
CA ARG A 296 22.82 -7.11 -10.61
C ARG A 296 23.87 -6.69 -11.62
N ASP A 297 25.09 -6.46 -11.14
CA ASP A 297 26.26 -6.18 -11.97
C ASP A 297 26.65 -7.44 -12.78
N PRO A 298 26.75 -7.39 -14.11
CA PRO A 298 27.17 -8.55 -14.90
C PRO A 298 28.61 -8.97 -14.64
N ALA A 299 29.48 -8.08 -14.13
CA ALA A 299 30.86 -8.40 -13.75
C ALA A 299 30.97 -8.98 -12.33
N ASP A 300 30.06 -8.63 -11.42
CA ASP A 300 29.91 -9.24 -10.11
C ASP A 300 28.41 -9.38 -9.74
N PRO A 301 27.76 -10.50 -10.11
CA PRO A 301 26.32 -10.69 -9.92
C PRO A 301 25.82 -10.64 -8.46
N LEU A 302 26.72 -10.49 -7.50
CA LEU A 302 26.42 -10.46 -6.07
C LEU A 302 26.23 -9.04 -5.54
N ARG A 303 26.49 -8.00 -6.35
CA ARG A 303 26.23 -6.58 -6.04
C ARG A 303 25.29 -5.93 -7.06
N LEU A 304 24.73 -4.77 -6.68
CA LEU A 304 24.04 -3.89 -7.60
C LEU A 304 25.00 -3.37 -8.67
N ARG A 305 24.49 -3.11 -9.88
CA ARG A 305 25.22 -2.33 -10.89
C ARG A 305 25.62 -0.98 -10.29
N PRO A 306 26.85 -0.49 -10.52
CA PRO A 306 27.27 0.81 -9.99
C PRO A 306 26.31 1.97 -10.34
N GLU A 307 25.73 1.98 -11.53
CA GLU A 307 24.75 2.97 -11.97
C GLU A 307 23.36 2.83 -11.33
N PHE A 308 23.09 1.71 -10.66
CA PHE A 308 21.84 1.37 -9.99
C PHE A 308 21.93 1.41 -8.46
N ASP A 309 23.13 1.53 -7.93
CA ASP A 309 23.38 1.64 -6.50
C ASP A 309 23.13 3.08 -6.02
N SER A 310 22.47 3.23 -4.88
CA SER A 310 22.34 4.53 -4.20
C SER A 310 23.65 5.00 -3.53
N GLY A 311 24.65 4.12 -3.50
CA GLY A 311 25.96 4.33 -2.87
C GLY A 311 26.10 3.56 -1.55
N ASP A 312 25.07 2.83 -1.12
CA ASP A 312 25.06 2.06 0.11
C ASP A 312 25.17 0.54 -0.12
N HIS A 313 25.13 0.08 -1.38
CA HIS A 313 25.23 -1.32 -1.76
C HIS A 313 24.07 -2.21 -1.32
N LEU A 314 22.94 -1.64 -0.85
CA LEU A 314 21.72 -2.36 -0.50
C LEU A 314 20.50 -1.82 -1.27
N HIS A 315 20.34 -0.50 -1.32
CA HIS A 315 19.16 0.15 -1.88
C HIS A 315 19.41 0.56 -3.34
N PRO A 316 18.55 0.11 -4.27
CA PRO A 316 18.57 0.61 -5.64
C PRO A 316 18.27 2.11 -5.70
N ASN A 317 18.79 2.82 -6.70
CA ASN A 317 18.44 4.22 -6.99
C ASN A 317 17.29 4.31 -8.02
N GLY A 318 16.94 5.52 -8.46
CA GLY A 318 15.85 5.79 -9.39
C GLY A 318 16.02 5.13 -10.77
N ASN A 319 17.25 5.02 -11.28
CA ASN A 319 17.52 4.31 -12.53
C ASN A 319 17.17 2.82 -12.41
N ALA A 320 17.57 2.22 -11.27
CA ALA A 320 17.27 0.85 -10.96
C ALA A 320 15.76 0.63 -10.76
N PHE A 321 15.08 1.55 -10.07
CA PHE A 321 13.62 1.49 -9.91
C PHE A 321 12.87 1.58 -11.23
N GLY A 322 13.35 2.39 -12.19
CA GLY A 322 12.81 2.38 -13.55
C GLY A 322 13.04 1.03 -14.26
N ALA A 323 14.19 0.39 -14.05
CA ALA A 323 14.46 -0.94 -14.59
C ALA A 323 13.57 -2.03 -13.97
N MET A 324 13.36 -1.98 -12.65
CA MET A 324 12.47 -2.87 -11.92
C MET A 324 11.01 -2.71 -12.39
N ALA A 325 10.51 -1.48 -12.44
CA ALA A 325 9.11 -1.20 -12.80
C ALA A 325 8.74 -1.72 -14.20
N ARG A 326 9.66 -1.66 -15.17
CA ARG A 326 9.45 -2.18 -16.53
C ARG A 326 9.21 -3.69 -16.60
N LEU A 327 9.62 -4.45 -15.59
CA LEU A 327 9.37 -5.90 -15.54
C LEU A 327 7.98 -6.25 -15.00
N VAL A 328 7.30 -5.30 -14.35
CA VAL A 328 6.01 -5.54 -13.69
C VAL A 328 4.90 -5.50 -14.75
N ARG A 329 4.22 -6.62 -14.95
CA ARG A 329 3.10 -6.78 -15.90
C ARG A 329 1.85 -7.19 -15.13
N VAL A 330 1.14 -6.20 -14.60
CA VAL A 330 -0.05 -6.36 -13.75
C VAL A 330 -1.23 -5.59 -14.29
#